data_AF-A0A919WWV0-F1
#
_entry.id   AF-A0A919WWV0-F1
#
_cell.length_a   1.000
_cell.length_b   1.000
_cell.length_c   1.000
_cell.angle_alpha   90.00
_cell.angle_beta   90.00
_cell.angle_gamma   90.00
#
_symmetry.space_group_name_H-M   'P 1'
#
loop_
_entity.id
_entity.type
_entity.pdbx_description
1 polymer ?
#
loop_
_entity_poly.entity_id
_entity_poly.type
_entity_poly.pdbx_seq_one_letter_code
_entity_poly.pdbx_strand_id
1 'polypeptide(L)'
;MIEWLIPPALVLGASMIPNKKLSNWKYDPKYIYQHSWLTPIGKVRKVIYHSFEDYPHMLVGGTTRFGKTVFLKSLFTSLILSNPDRVRIHVIDLKGGLEFGEYKRLPQVLNVADDLLSACKLLDIVYKEIKEQQKRFREKGYKNVSDTNIRKRTFIIVDEGAEMSPKLVSKENKPYAELAQNYLGEIARIGGGLGFRLIFATQYPVREAVPGQIKMNMTARVAFKIPEQVGSRVILDEIGAEELDPVKGRSIYKVANKIEMQCPYINDKMMEGYFNEQNRDDPNAN
;
A
#
# COMPACT_ATOMS: atom_id res chain seq x y z
N MET A 1 -19.56 17.65 15.86
CA MET A 1 -20.58 16.58 15.98
C MET A 1 -21.16 16.31 14.60
N ILE A 2 -20.37 15.66 13.73
CA ILE A 2 -20.84 15.01 12.49
C ILE A 2 -20.09 13.68 12.51
N GLU A 3 -20.70 12.74 13.21
CA GLU A 3 -20.24 11.37 13.37
C GLU A 3 -20.80 10.53 12.22
N TRP A 4 -19.94 9.64 11.69
CA TRP A 4 -20.30 8.32 11.19
C TRP A 4 -21.52 8.18 10.27
N LEU A 5 -21.27 8.24 8.95
CA LEU A 5 -22.14 7.59 7.96
C LEU A 5 -21.28 7.07 6.79
N ILE A 6 -20.42 6.09 7.08
CA ILE A 6 -20.10 5.08 6.07
C ILE A 6 -21.16 3.99 6.27
N PRO A 7 -22.09 3.78 5.31
CA PRO A 7 -23.17 2.81 5.50
C PRO A 7 -22.61 1.41 5.77
N PRO A 8 -23.10 0.69 6.80
CA PRO A 8 -22.72 -0.69 7.12
C PRO A 8 -22.98 -1.71 5.98
N ALA A 9 -23.66 -1.30 4.91
CA ALA A 9 -23.99 -2.13 3.76
C ALA A 9 -22.82 -2.36 2.76
N LEU A 10 -21.62 -1.86 3.04
CA LEU A 10 -20.43 -2.08 2.20
C LEU A 10 -19.55 -3.26 2.62
N VAL A 11 -19.86 -3.96 3.73
CA VAL A 11 -18.95 -4.95 4.33
C VAL A 11 -19.35 -6.42 4.17
N LEU A 12 -20.54 -6.77 3.66
CA LEU A 12 -20.94 -8.20 3.60
C LEU A 12 -21.60 -8.62 2.28
N GLY A 13 -21.06 -9.70 1.71
CA GLY A 13 -21.78 -10.62 0.83
C GLY A 13 -21.25 -10.75 -0.60
N ALA A 14 -20.34 -11.68 -0.83
CA ALA A 14 -20.32 -12.46 -2.08
C ALA A 14 -19.51 -13.75 -1.89
N SER A 15 -20.20 -14.82 -1.55
CA SER A 15 -19.74 -16.20 -1.73
C SER A 15 -19.67 -16.55 -3.22
N MET A 16 -18.60 -17.26 -3.56
CA MET A 16 -18.35 -18.15 -4.70
C MET A 16 -19.28 -18.07 -5.93
N ILE A 17 -18.84 -17.34 -6.95
CA ILE A 17 -19.05 -17.67 -8.38
C ILE A 17 -17.73 -17.37 -9.10
N PRO A 18 -17.08 -18.32 -9.81
CA PRO A 18 -15.91 -18.04 -10.64
C PRO A 18 -16.30 -17.02 -11.72
N ASN A 19 -15.87 -15.77 -11.55
CA ASN A 19 -16.42 -14.67 -12.34
C ASN A 19 -15.52 -14.39 -13.56
N LYS A 20 -15.65 -15.22 -14.60
CA LYS A 20 -15.13 -14.93 -15.95
C LYS A 20 -15.68 -13.63 -16.57
N LYS A 21 -16.51 -12.85 -15.85
CA LYS A 21 -17.17 -11.60 -16.29
C LYS A 21 -16.71 -10.34 -15.55
N LEU A 22 -15.58 -10.33 -14.84
CA LEU A 22 -15.04 -9.04 -14.37
C LEU A 22 -14.43 -8.29 -15.57
N SER A 23 -15.09 -7.20 -15.97
CA SER A 23 -14.67 -6.34 -17.08
C SER A 23 -13.49 -5.46 -16.69
N ASN A 24 -12.62 -5.14 -17.65
CA ASN A 24 -11.61 -4.09 -17.48
C ASN A 24 -12.23 -2.83 -16.87
N TRP A 25 -11.57 -2.29 -15.84
CA TRP A 25 -12.01 -1.09 -15.15
C TRP A 25 -10.92 -0.04 -15.24
N LYS A 26 -11.22 1.14 -15.78
CA LYS A 26 -10.29 2.27 -15.83
C LYS A 26 -10.39 3.08 -14.54
N TYR A 27 -9.25 3.56 -14.05
CA TYR A 27 -9.19 4.48 -12.91
C TYR A 27 -9.95 5.77 -13.21
N ASP A 28 -10.76 6.21 -12.24
CA ASP A 28 -11.64 7.38 -12.35
C ASP A 28 -11.71 8.07 -10.97
N PRO A 29 -11.22 9.32 -10.85
CA PRO A 29 -11.19 10.07 -9.58
C PRO A 29 -12.56 10.26 -8.92
N LYS A 30 -13.68 10.10 -9.65
CA LYS A 30 -15.02 10.23 -9.05
C LYS A 30 -15.31 9.23 -7.94
N TYR A 31 -14.55 8.14 -7.88
CA TYR A 31 -14.68 7.13 -6.83
C TYR A 31 -13.86 7.47 -5.58
N ILE A 32 -13.14 8.59 -5.57
CA ILE A 32 -12.36 9.05 -4.42
C ILE A 32 -13.26 9.83 -3.48
N TYR A 33 -13.19 9.49 -2.20
CA TYR A 33 -13.78 10.29 -1.14
C TYR A 33 -12.71 11.27 -0.63
N GLN A 34 -12.95 12.58 -0.84
CA GLN A 34 -12.04 13.63 -0.41
C GLN A 34 -11.86 13.65 1.11
N HIS A 35 -10.65 13.94 1.56
CA HIS A 35 -10.23 13.98 2.97
C HIS A 35 -10.52 12.70 3.76
N SER A 36 -10.54 11.54 3.09
CA SER A 36 -10.76 10.24 3.70
C SER A 36 -9.57 9.32 3.44
N TRP A 37 -9.36 8.32 4.28
CA TRP A 37 -8.35 7.28 4.01
C TRP A 37 -8.99 6.02 3.39
N LEU A 38 -10.12 6.21 2.68
CA LEU A 38 -10.80 5.20 1.90
C LEU A 38 -10.30 5.23 0.46
N THR A 39 -9.68 4.13 0.02
CA THR A 39 -9.12 4.04 -1.32
C THR A 39 -9.88 3.01 -2.15
N PRO A 40 -10.32 3.34 -3.38
CA PRO A 40 -10.87 2.34 -4.30
C PRO A 40 -9.76 1.36 -4.73
N ILE A 41 -9.94 0.07 -4.45
CA ILE A 41 -8.91 -0.97 -4.71
C ILE A 41 -9.29 -1.93 -5.84
N GLY A 42 -10.57 -2.05 -6.15
CA GLY A 42 -11.06 -2.95 -7.18
C GLY A 42 -12.55 -2.87 -7.36
N LYS A 43 -13.08 -3.64 -8.31
CA LYS A 43 -14.51 -3.71 -8.61
C LYS A 43 -14.93 -5.16 -8.85
N VAL A 44 -16.09 -5.52 -8.30
CA VAL A 44 -16.81 -6.75 -8.65
C VAL A 44 -18.05 -6.38 -9.47
N ARG A 45 -19.14 -6.04 -8.76
CA ARG A 45 -20.29 -5.29 -9.30
C ARG A 45 -20.24 -3.84 -8.83
N LYS A 46 -19.93 -3.66 -7.55
CA LYS A 46 -19.67 -2.37 -6.89
C LYS A 46 -18.17 -2.17 -6.70
N VAL A 47 -17.78 -0.91 -6.52
CA VAL A 47 -16.41 -0.55 -6.14
C VAL A 47 -16.15 -1.08 -4.73
N ILE A 48 -15.00 -1.73 -4.57
CA ILE A 48 -14.47 -2.21 -3.31
C ILE A 48 -13.48 -1.17 -2.80
N TYR A 49 -13.63 -0.81 -1.53
CA TYR A 49 -12.81 0.18 -0.85
C TYR A 49 -11.96 -0.48 0.22
N HIS A 50 -10.76 0.06 0.43
CA HIS A 50 -9.93 -0.25 1.57
C HIS A 50 -9.83 0.98 2.48
N SER A 51 -10.00 0.77 3.78
CA SER A 51 -9.83 1.78 4.82
C SER A 51 -8.45 1.64 5.47
N PHE A 52 -7.57 2.62 5.25
CA PHE A 52 -6.30 2.69 5.95
C PHE A 52 -6.41 3.22 7.39
N GLU A 53 -7.61 3.61 7.84
CA GLU A 53 -7.85 3.83 9.28
C GLU A 53 -8.09 2.50 10.01
N ASP A 54 -8.85 1.58 9.39
CA ASP A 54 -9.19 0.29 10.01
C ASP A 54 -8.04 -0.72 9.89
N TYR A 55 -7.38 -0.73 8.73
CA TYR A 55 -6.31 -1.67 8.40
C TYR A 55 -5.10 -0.90 7.87
N PRO A 56 -4.22 -0.38 8.77
CA PRO A 56 -3.19 0.59 8.39
C PRO A 56 -2.09 0.07 7.46
N HIS A 57 -1.92 -1.25 7.41
CA HIS A 57 -0.85 -1.86 6.64
C HIS A 57 -1.41 -2.87 5.63
N MET A 58 -0.79 -2.93 4.45
CA MET A 58 -1.22 -3.77 3.34
C MET A 58 -0.05 -4.56 2.77
N LEU A 59 -0.24 -5.87 2.59
CA LEU A 59 0.67 -6.74 1.84
C LEU A 59 0.15 -6.92 0.42
N VAL A 60 1.01 -6.69 -0.58
CA VAL A 60 0.67 -6.85 -2.00
C VAL A 60 1.63 -7.87 -2.62
N GLY A 61 1.10 -8.88 -3.31
CA GLY A 61 1.92 -9.90 -3.94
C GLY A 61 1.42 -10.30 -5.32
N GLY A 62 2.31 -10.80 -6.16
CA GLY A 62 1.97 -11.36 -7.46
C GLY A 62 3.08 -11.21 -8.47
N THR A 63 3.07 -12.03 -9.51
CA THR A 63 4.17 -12.03 -10.48
C THR A 63 4.14 -10.84 -11.44
N THR A 64 5.21 -10.70 -12.23
CA THR A 64 5.35 -9.64 -13.22
C THR A 64 4.18 -9.61 -14.20
N ARG A 65 3.85 -8.40 -14.69
CA ARG A 65 2.85 -8.14 -15.75
C ARG A 65 1.37 -8.42 -15.40
N PHE A 66 1.03 -8.87 -14.20
CA PHE A 66 -0.37 -9.13 -13.81
C PHE A 66 -1.09 -7.97 -13.10
N GLY A 67 -0.41 -6.85 -12.83
CA GLY A 67 -1.07 -5.62 -12.38
C GLY A 67 -0.64 -5.11 -11.00
N LYS A 68 0.32 -5.76 -10.31
CA LYS A 68 0.88 -5.28 -9.03
C LYS A 68 1.30 -3.82 -9.09
N THR A 69 2.16 -3.45 -10.04
CA THR A 69 2.67 -2.08 -10.19
C THR A 69 1.55 -1.09 -10.52
N VAL A 70 0.64 -1.46 -11.43
CA VAL A 70 -0.53 -0.63 -11.79
C VAL A 70 -1.43 -0.39 -10.57
N PHE A 71 -1.61 -1.39 -9.72
CA PHE A 71 -2.37 -1.26 -8.48
C PHE A 71 -1.67 -0.34 -7.47
N LEU A 72 -0.35 -0.45 -7.30
CA LEU A 72 0.40 0.47 -6.44
C LEU A 72 0.32 1.91 -6.97
N LYS A 73 0.42 2.13 -8.28
CA LYS A 73 0.19 3.43 -8.93
C LYS A 73 -1.23 3.95 -8.68
N SER A 74 -2.24 3.09 -8.75
CA SER A 74 -3.63 3.44 -8.41
C SER A 74 -3.80 3.83 -6.94
N LEU A 75 -3.18 3.10 -6.01
CA LEU A 75 -3.18 3.43 -4.58
C LEU A 75 -2.50 4.78 -4.36
N PHE A 76 -1.28 4.95 -4.87
CA PHE A 76 -0.48 6.17 -4.79
C PHE A 76 -1.28 7.39 -5.27
N THR A 77 -1.88 7.29 -6.46
CA THR A 77 -2.71 8.35 -7.03
C THR A 77 -3.91 8.66 -6.14
N SER A 78 -4.63 7.64 -5.67
CA SER A 78 -5.81 7.85 -4.82
C SER A 78 -5.49 8.52 -3.50
N LEU A 79 -4.35 8.18 -2.90
CA LEU A 79 -3.91 8.76 -1.63
C LEU A 79 -3.60 10.26 -1.79
N ILE A 80 -2.91 10.64 -2.86
CA ILE A 80 -2.59 12.04 -3.19
C ILE A 80 -3.85 12.83 -3.55
N LEU A 81 -4.69 12.28 -4.42
CA LEU A 81 -5.90 12.96 -4.85
C LEU A 81 -6.94 13.12 -3.74
N SER A 82 -6.99 12.20 -2.78
CA SER A 82 -7.92 12.26 -1.64
C SER A 82 -7.42 13.19 -0.52
N ASN A 83 -6.11 13.30 -0.32
CA ASN A 83 -5.51 13.99 0.82
C ASN A 83 -4.29 14.83 0.42
N PRO A 84 -4.39 15.76 -0.53
CA PRO A 84 -3.24 16.50 -1.07
C PRO A 84 -2.42 17.22 0.00
N ASP A 85 -3.08 17.73 1.04
CA ASP A 85 -2.53 18.50 2.16
C ASP A 85 -2.09 17.64 3.36
N ARG A 86 -2.45 16.34 3.37
CA ARG A 86 -2.36 15.47 4.54
C ARG A 86 -1.57 14.18 4.32
N VAL A 87 -1.38 13.75 3.08
CA VAL A 87 -0.59 12.56 2.79
C VAL A 87 0.89 12.90 2.69
N ARG A 88 1.72 12.09 3.34
CA ARG A 88 3.19 12.07 3.20
C ARG A 88 3.59 10.71 2.70
N ILE A 89 4.45 10.62 1.70
CA ILE A 89 4.83 9.35 1.07
C ILE A 89 6.35 9.20 1.04
N HIS A 90 6.81 8.05 1.52
CA HIS A 90 8.15 7.55 1.26
C HIS A 90 8.06 6.34 0.33
N VAL A 91 8.95 6.26 -0.64
CA VAL A 91 8.99 5.15 -1.61
C VAL A 91 10.34 4.45 -1.54
N ILE A 92 10.30 3.12 -1.52
CA ILE A 92 11.45 2.24 -1.65
C ILE A 92 11.25 1.42 -2.93
N ASP A 93 11.96 1.81 -3.99
CA ASP A 93 11.92 1.24 -5.34
C ASP A 93 13.31 0.74 -5.74
N LEU A 94 13.70 -0.40 -5.14
CA LEU A 94 15.01 -1.02 -5.33
C LEU A 94 15.22 -1.64 -6.72
N LYS A 95 14.24 -1.52 -7.62
CA LYS A 95 14.34 -1.93 -9.03
C LYS A 95 14.76 -0.75 -9.93
N GLY A 96 15.71 0.06 -9.44
CA GLY A 96 16.31 1.16 -10.18
C GLY A 96 15.45 2.42 -10.28
N GLY A 97 14.45 2.59 -9.41
CA GLY A 97 13.63 3.82 -9.35
C GLY A 97 12.74 4.08 -10.56
N LEU A 98 12.58 3.10 -11.47
CA LEU A 98 11.91 3.30 -12.76
C LEU A 98 10.39 3.49 -12.63
N GLU A 99 9.77 2.98 -11.56
CA GLU A 99 8.31 2.98 -11.44
C GLU A 99 7.77 4.20 -10.71
N PHE A 100 8.56 4.74 -9.77
CA PHE A 100 8.12 5.87 -8.94
C PHE A 100 9.08 7.06 -8.88
N GLY A 101 10.28 6.96 -9.46
CA GLY A 101 11.31 8.01 -9.36
C GLY A 101 10.87 9.36 -9.89
N GLU A 102 10.07 9.40 -10.96
CA GLU A 102 9.56 10.63 -11.55
C GLU A 102 8.60 11.42 -10.63
N TYR A 103 7.96 10.74 -9.67
CA TYR A 103 7.00 11.35 -8.76
C TYR A 103 7.68 12.01 -7.55
N LYS A 104 9.00 11.96 -7.44
CA LYS A 104 9.79 12.71 -6.44
C LYS A 104 9.56 14.22 -6.50
N ARG A 105 9.09 14.74 -7.64
CA ARG A 105 8.71 16.15 -7.82
C ARG A 105 7.46 16.57 -7.06
N LEU A 106 6.61 15.62 -6.65
CA LEU A 106 5.35 15.93 -5.96
C LEU A 106 5.63 16.30 -4.49
N PRO A 107 4.99 17.36 -3.95
CA PRO A 107 5.27 17.83 -2.58
C PRO A 107 4.91 16.81 -1.49
N GLN A 108 4.04 15.85 -1.79
CA GLN A 108 3.68 14.77 -0.89
C GLN A 108 4.75 13.67 -0.78
N VAL A 109 5.64 13.56 -1.78
CA VAL A 109 6.70 12.54 -1.82
C VAL A 109 7.95 13.08 -1.14
N LEU A 110 8.20 12.60 0.08
CA LEU A 110 9.27 13.12 0.92
C LEU A 110 10.65 12.54 0.58
N ASN A 111 10.71 11.22 0.39
CA ASN A 111 11.96 10.52 0.05
C ASN A 111 11.66 9.35 -0.89
N VAL A 112 12.58 9.13 -1.82
CA VAL A 112 12.62 7.94 -2.69
C VAL A 112 13.99 7.30 -2.52
N ALA A 113 14.00 6.01 -2.23
CA ALA A 113 15.20 5.18 -2.17
C ALA A 113 15.19 4.19 -3.34
N ASP A 114 16.27 4.16 -4.11
CA ASP A 114 16.49 3.30 -5.28
C ASP A 114 17.54 2.20 -5.03
N ASP A 115 18.22 2.25 -3.89
CA ASP A 115 19.21 1.27 -3.45
C ASP A 115 19.02 0.91 -1.96
N LEU A 116 19.61 -0.22 -1.55
CA LEU A 116 19.40 -0.77 -0.21
C LEU A 116 19.95 0.13 0.91
N LEU A 117 21.04 0.85 0.66
CA LEU A 117 21.64 1.78 1.63
C LEU A 117 20.77 3.02 1.79
N SER A 118 20.27 3.61 0.70
CA SER A 118 19.31 4.73 0.78
C SER A 118 17.99 4.30 1.43
N ALA A 119 17.54 3.06 1.22
CA ALA A 119 16.37 2.51 1.90
C ALA A 119 16.58 2.42 3.42
N CYS A 120 17.74 1.95 3.88
CA CYS A 120 18.08 1.93 5.30
C CYS A 120 18.04 3.34 5.94
N LYS A 121 18.60 4.35 5.26
CA LYS A 121 18.59 5.74 5.74
C LYS A 121 17.17 6.30 5.82
N LEU A 122 16.35 6.05 4.80
CA LEU A 122 14.95 6.47 4.77
C LEU A 122 14.15 5.80 5.90
N LEU A 123 14.33 4.50 6.11
CA LEU A 123 13.65 3.75 7.16
C LEU A 123 14.06 4.22 8.57
N ASP A 124 15.33 4.59 8.77
CA ASP A 124 15.80 5.18 10.03
C ASP A 124 15.11 6.54 10.31
N ILE A 125 14.95 7.40 9.30
CA ILE A 125 14.19 8.66 9.42
C ILE A 125 12.76 8.38 9.87
N VAL A 126 12.07 7.47 9.18
CA VAL A 126 10.69 7.08 9.53
C VAL A 126 10.60 6.52 10.95
N TYR A 127 11.54 5.65 11.33
CA TYR A 127 11.56 5.05 12.65
C TYR A 127 11.75 6.10 13.76
N LYS A 128 12.61 7.09 13.55
CA LYS A 128 12.79 8.22 14.48
C LYS A 128 11.51 9.05 14.62
N GLU A 129 10.84 9.39 13.51
CA GLU A 129 9.54 10.09 13.57
C GLU A 129 8.49 9.28 14.36
N ILE A 130 8.44 7.97 14.17
CA ILE A 130 7.56 7.08 14.94
C ILE A 130 7.86 7.16 16.43
N LYS A 131 9.13 7.14 16.85
CA LYS A 131 9.50 7.21 18.27
C LYS A 131 9.18 8.56 18.89
N GLU A 132 9.40 9.65 18.17
CA GLU A 132 9.03 11.00 18.61
C GLU A 132 7.51 11.14 18.78
N GLN A 133 6.74 10.68 17.79
CA GLN A 133 5.29 10.67 17.86
C GLN A 133 4.78 9.78 19.01
N GLN A 134 5.38 8.61 19.22
CA GLN A 134 5.05 7.72 20.32
C GLN A 134 5.28 8.42 21.69
N LYS A 135 6.39 9.15 21.84
CA LYS A 135 6.67 9.93 23.04
C LYS A 135 5.58 11.00 23.26
N ARG A 136 5.25 11.77 22.23
CA ARG A 136 4.20 12.79 22.27
C ARG A 136 2.82 12.21 22.64
N PHE A 137 2.50 11.02 22.16
CA PHE A 137 1.23 10.35 22.47
C PHE A 137 1.18 9.93 23.93
N ARG A 138 2.26 9.36 24.47
CA ARG A 138 2.36 9.01 25.89
C ARG A 138 2.19 10.24 26.79
N GLU A 139 2.87 11.35 26.47
CA GLU A 139 2.78 12.60 27.23
C GLU A 139 1.36 13.18 27.26
N LYS A 140 0.58 12.97 26.19
CA LYS A 140 -0.80 13.46 26.06
C LYS A 140 -1.88 12.43 26.42
N GLY A 141 -1.50 11.22 26.79
CA GLY A 141 -2.43 10.12 27.09
C GLY A 141 -3.18 9.57 25.86
N TYR A 142 -2.70 9.82 24.64
CA TYR A 142 -3.34 9.31 23.42
C TYR A 142 -2.95 7.85 23.16
N LYS A 143 -3.92 7.05 22.72
CA LYS A 143 -3.73 5.64 22.37
C LYS A 143 -3.61 5.43 20.87
N ASN A 144 -4.41 6.12 20.08
CA ASN A 144 -4.39 6.04 18.62
C ASN A 144 -4.47 7.43 18.00
N VAL A 145 -3.92 7.58 16.79
CA VAL A 145 -3.97 8.80 15.99
C VAL A 145 -5.40 9.19 15.65
N SER A 146 -6.33 8.21 15.55
CA SER A 146 -7.78 8.43 15.42
C SER A 146 -8.36 9.28 16.55
N ASP A 147 -7.77 9.18 17.75
CA ASP A 147 -8.24 9.86 18.97
C ASP A 147 -7.69 11.30 19.06
N THR A 148 -6.96 11.73 18.03
CA THR A 148 -6.27 13.02 18.00
C THR A 148 -6.78 13.93 16.88
N ASN A 149 -6.38 15.19 16.92
CA ASN A 149 -6.61 16.13 15.81
C ASN A 149 -5.58 15.97 14.66
N ILE A 150 -4.69 14.98 14.73
CA ILE A 150 -3.68 14.76 13.69
C ILE A 150 -4.37 14.08 12.51
N ARG A 151 -4.57 14.83 11.43
CA ARG A 151 -5.15 14.31 10.18
C ARG A 151 -4.12 13.81 9.18
N LYS A 152 -2.85 14.21 9.33
CA LYS A 152 -1.77 13.75 8.46
C LYS A 152 -1.51 12.25 8.63
N ARG A 153 -1.14 11.57 7.55
CA ARG A 153 -0.68 10.18 7.54
C ARG A 153 0.57 10.03 6.69
N THR A 154 1.48 9.18 7.15
CA THR A 154 2.69 8.84 6.41
C THR A 154 2.57 7.44 5.85
N PHE A 155 2.77 7.29 4.54
CA PHE A 155 2.82 6.02 3.85
C PHE A 155 4.25 5.68 3.49
N ILE A 156 4.64 4.45 3.78
CA ILE A 156 5.87 3.84 3.34
C ILE A 156 5.46 2.79 2.31
N ILE A 157 5.85 3.01 1.05
CA ILE A 157 5.55 2.11 -0.06
C ILE A 157 6.83 1.39 -0.43
N VAL A 158 6.83 0.08 -0.27
CA VAL A 158 7.91 -0.81 -0.70
C VAL A 158 7.44 -1.52 -1.97
N ASP A 159 8.06 -1.28 -3.12
CA ASP A 159 7.66 -1.96 -4.37
C ASP A 159 8.13 -3.42 -4.44
N GLU A 160 9.37 -3.69 -4.02
CA GLU A 160 9.94 -5.03 -4.01
C GLU A 160 10.65 -5.33 -2.69
N GLY A 161 9.92 -5.98 -1.79
CA GLY A 161 10.42 -6.39 -0.49
C GLY A 161 11.50 -7.48 -0.54
N ALA A 162 11.54 -8.27 -1.61
CA ALA A 162 12.55 -9.32 -1.78
C ALA A 162 13.98 -8.77 -1.81
N GLU A 163 14.17 -7.56 -2.36
CA GLU A 163 15.47 -6.85 -2.41
C GLU A 163 15.97 -6.41 -1.03
N MET A 164 15.11 -6.49 0.01
CA MET A 164 15.49 -6.25 1.40
C MET A 164 15.56 -7.55 2.20
N SER A 165 15.66 -8.71 1.54
CA SER A 165 15.78 -9.99 2.24
C SER A 165 17.23 -10.42 2.43
N PRO A 166 17.72 -10.59 3.68
CA PRO A 166 19.08 -11.07 3.96
C PRO A 166 19.40 -12.43 3.34
N LYS A 167 18.37 -13.19 2.99
CA LYS A 167 18.50 -14.50 2.35
C LYS A 167 18.53 -14.44 0.82
N LEU A 168 18.08 -13.34 0.22
CA LEU A 168 17.98 -13.16 -1.23
C LEU A 168 19.02 -12.19 -1.78
N VAL A 169 19.66 -11.37 -0.94
CA VAL A 169 20.71 -10.42 -1.35
C VAL A 169 22.12 -11.01 -1.26
N SER A 170 23.09 -10.35 -1.91
CA SER A 170 24.51 -10.68 -1.82
C SER A 170 25.05 -10.59 -0.38
N LYS A 171 26.13 -11.30 -0.07
CA LYS A 171 26.72 -11.36 1.29
C LYS A 171 27.05 -9.98 1.85
N GLU A 172 27.55 -9.08 1.01
CA GLU A 172 27.89 -7.68 1.38
C GLU A 172 26.64 -6.87 1.79
N ASN A 173 25.48 -7.18 1.20
CA ASN A 173 24.23 -6.46 1.40
C ASN A 173 23.41 -7.00 2.57
N LYS A 174 23.77 -8.16 3.12
CA LYS A 174 23.04 -8.77 4.24
C LYS A 174 22.86 -7.86 5.45
N PRO A 175 23.90 -7.16 5.96
CA PRO A 175 23.73 -6.30 7.13
C PRO A 175 22.71 -5.18 6.89
N TYR A 176 22.69 -4.61 5.69
CA TYR A 176 21.71 -3.59 5.31
C TYR A 176 20.30 -4.16 5.18
N ALA A 177 20.15 -5.33 4.56
CA ALA A 177 18.87 -6.01 4.47
C ALA A 177 18.31 -6.36 5.85
N GLU A 178 19.15 -6.82 6.79
CA GLU A 178 18.74 -7.11 8.17
C GLU A 178 18.27 -5.84 8.87
N LEU A 179 19.01 -4.75 8.74
CA LEU A 179 18.64 -3.46 9.30
C LEU A 179 17.31 -2.96 8.72
N ALA A 180 17.14 -3.03 7.40
CA ALA A 180 15.90 -2.63 6.72
C ALA A 180 14.69 -3.45 7.21
N GLN A 181 14.82 -4.77 7.32
CA GLN A 181 13.75 -5.63 7.85
C GLN A 181 13.42 -5.33 9.30
N ASN A 182 14.42 -5.03 10.14
CA ASN A 182 14.19 -4.64 11.53
C ASN A 182 13.36 -3.35 11.61
N TYR A 183 13.70 -2.33 10.82
CA TYR A 183 12.89 -1.10 10.78
C TYR A 183 11.48 -1.35 10.26
N LEU A 184 11.33 -2.09 9.15
CA LEU A 184 10.00 -2.42 8.61
C LEU A 184 9.15 -3.22 9.60
N GLY A 185 9.76 -4.15 10.34
CA GLY A 185 9.11 -4.90 11.40
C GLY A 185 8.62 -4.01 12.54
N GLU A 186 9.41 -3.02 12.94
CA GLU A 186 8.98 -2.04 13.94
C GLU A 186 7.88 -1.11 13.40
N ILE A 187 8.02 -0.59 12.18
CA ILE A 187 7.01 0.25 11.51
C ILE A 187 5.67 -0.50 11.44
N ALA A 188 5.68 -1.77 11.03
CA ALA A 188 4.48 -2.59 10.95
C ALA A 188 3.86 -2.85 12.33
N ARG A 189 4.69 -3.00 13.37
CA ARG A 189 4.24 -3.35 14.72
C ARG A 189 3.63 -2.17 15.49
N ILE A 190 4.22 -0.98 15.38
CA ILE A 190 3.82 0.19 16.19
C ILE A 190 3.34 1.40 15.38
N GLY A 191 3.56 1.41 14.06
CA GLY A 191 3.31 2.58 13.22
C GLY A 191 1.84 2.89 13.00
N GLY A 192 0.98 1.86 12.87
CA GLY A 192 -0.44 2.01 12.51
C GLY A 192 -1.19 2.99 13.42
N GLY A 193 -1.13 2.76 14.73
CA GLY A 193 -1.77 3.61 15.74
C GLY A 193 -1.14 5.00 15.89
N LEU A 194 0.05 5.24 15.30
CA LEU A 194 0.76 6.52 15.34
C LEU A 194 0.60 7.33 14.05
N GLY A 195 -0.13 6.82 13.06
CA GLY A 195 -0.38 7.49 11.78
C GLY A 195 0.57 7.10 10.65
N PHE A 196 1.34 6.02 10.81
CA PHE A 196 2.25 5.48 9.80
C PHE A 196 1.66 4.21 9.18
N ARG A 197 1.72 4.10 7.86
CA ARG A 197 1.10 3.05 7.05
C ARG A 197 2.18 2.43 6.19
N LEU A 198 2.13 1.11 6.07
CA LEU A 198 3.14 0.36 5.33
C LEU A 198 2.42 -0.44 4.26
N ILE A 199 2.71 -0.13 3.01
CA ILE A 199 2.29 -0.91 1.85
C ILE A 199 3.53 -1.68 1.41
N PHE A 200 3.55 -2.97 1.69
CA PHE A 200 4.67 -3.84 1.39
C PHE A 200 4.32 -4.70 0.19
N ALA A 201 5.04 -4.53 -0.92
CA ALA A 201 4.81 -5.29 -2.13
C ALA A 201 5.98 -6.21 -2.47
N THR A 202 5.70 -7.32 -3.15
CA THR A 202 6.74 -8.19 -3.73
C THR A 202 6.26 -8.89 -4.98
N GLN A 203 7.16 -9.07 -5.96
CA GLN A 203 6.91 -9.93 -7.12
C GLN A 203 7.41 -11.37 -6.92
N TYR A 204 8.13 -11.60 -5.84
CA TYR A 204 8.73 -12.89 -5.49
C TYR A 204 8.08 -13.41 -4.20
N PRO A 205 6.87 -14.00 -4.29
CA PRO A 205 6.06 -14.39 -3.14
C PRO A 205 6.63 -15.65 -2.46
N VAL A 206 7.84 -15.56 -1.92
CA VAL A 206 8.51 -16.59 -1.13
C VAL A 206 8.58 -16.17 0.34
N ARG A 207 8.72 -17.14 1.24
CA ARG A 207 8.77 -16.88 2.69
C ARG A 207 9.88 -15.92 3.07
N GLU A 208 11.01 -15.99 2.38
CA GLU A 208 12.19 -15.16 2.60
C GLU A 208 11.96 -13.69 2.24
N ALA A 209 11.09 -13.40 1.27
CA ALA A 209 10.79 -12.05 0.82
C ALA A 209 9.78 -11.33 1.71
N VAL A 210 8.96 -12.09 2.46
CA VAL A 210 7.93 -11.55 3.36
C VAL A 210 8.20 -12.03 4.79
N PRO A 211 9.01 -11.29 5.57
CA PRO A 211 9.31 -11.61 6.96
C PRO A 211 8.06 -11.81 7.82
N GLY A 212 8.09 -12.79 8.71
CA GLY A 212 6.96 -13.12 9.59
C GLY A 212 6.48 -11.94 10.43
N GLN A 213 7.40 -11.16 11.01
CA GLN A 213 7.06 -9.98 11.81
C GLN A 213 6.30 -8.92 11.01
N ILE A 214 6.66 -8.71 9.74
CA ILE A 214 5.94 -7.81 8.85
C ILE A 214 4.56 -8.42 8.55
N LYS A 215 4.54 -9.68 8.10
CA LYS A 215 3.32 -10.39 7.67
C LYS A 215 2.23 -10.45 8.74
N MET A 216 2.60 -10.65 10.02
CA MET A 216 1.65 -10.71 11.14
C MET A 216 0.89 -9.40 11.37
N ASN A 217 1.48 -8.26 10.97
CA ASN A 217 0.89 -6.94 11.12
C ASN A 217 0.19 -6.44 9.85
N MET A 218 0.18 -7.25 8.78
CA MET A 218 -0.44 -6.92 7.48
C MET A 218 -1.79 -7.64 7.36
N THR A 219 -2.84 -7.10 7.96
CA THR A 219 -4.18 -7.72 7.89
C THR A 219 -4.77 -7.64 6.48
N ALA A 220 -4.63 -6.50 5.80
CA ALA A 220 -5.11 -6.32 4.43
C ALA A 220 -4.11 -6.89 3.44
N ARG A 221 -4.57 -7.74 2.52
CA ARG A 221 -3.72 -8.45 1.56
C ARG A 221 -4.32 -8.41 0.17
N VAL A 222 -3.49 -8.16 -0.83
CA VAL A 222 -3.87 -8.17 -2.24
C VAL A 222 -2.93 -9.11 -2.98
N ALA A 223 -3.48 -10.16 -3.58
CA ALA A 223 -2.72 -11.08 -4.41
C ALA A 223 -3.19 -11.01 -5.86
N PHE A 224 -2.29 -10.68 -6.77
CA PHE A 224 -2.47 -10.91 -8.21
C PHE A 224 -2.18 -12.37 -8.53
N LYS A 225 -2.27 -12.76 -9.81
CA LYS A 225 -1.90 -14.10 -10.26
C LYS A 225 -0.53 -14.49 -9.71
N ILE A 226 -0.49 -15.63 -9.03
CA ILE A 226 0.72 -16.30 -8.56
C ILE A 226 0.79 -17.67 -9.26
N PRO A 227 1.95 -18.22 -9.61
CA PRO A 227 1.99 -19.49 -10.34
C PRO A 227 1.65 -20.71 -9.47
N GLU A 228 2.01 -20.67 -8.19
CA GLU A 228 1.97 -21.83 -7.30
C GLU A 228 1.26 -21.53 -5.97
N GLN A 229 0.63 -22.56 -5.41
CA GLN A 229 -0.06 -22.48 -4.12
C GLN A 229 0.85 -22.04 -2.96
N VAL A 230 2.15 -22.38 -3.03
CA VAL A 230 3.13 -21.97 -2.01
C VAL A 230 3.20 -20.44 -1.94
N GLY A 231 3.30 -19.77 -3.10
CA GLY A 231 3.31 -18.31 -3.14
C GLY A 231 1.99 -17.69 -2.72
N SER A 232 0.86 -18.32 -3.06
CA SER A 232 -0.46 -17.89 -2.56
C SER A 232 -0.51 -17.90 -1.04
N ARG A 233 -0.02 -18.96 -0.39
CA ARG A 233 0.05 -19.04 1.09
C ARG A 233 1.00 -18.00 1.68
N VAL A 234 2.08 -17.64 0.98
CA VAL A 234 2.96 -16.56 1.42
C VAL A 234 2.20 -15.23 1.51
N ILE A 235 1.38 -14.91 0.52
CA ILE A 235 0.68 -13.62 0.46
C ILE A 235 -0.67 -13.62 1.18
N LEU A 236 -1.49 -14.67 1.04
CA LEU A 236 -2.87 -14.69 1.52
C LEU A 236 -3.06 -15.48 2.83
N ASP A 237 -2.05 -16.21 3.31
CA ASP A 237 -2.19 -17.32 4.28
C ASP A 237 -3.10 -18.46 3.82
N GLU A 238 -3.55 -18.42 2.57
CA GLU A 238 -4.47 -19.37 1.97
C GLU A 238 -4.09 -19.58 0.50
N ILE A 239 -4.64 -20.64 -0.09
CA ILE A 239 -4.57 -20.85 -1.54
C ILE A 239 -5.59 -19.96 -2.28
N GLY A 240 -5.47 -19.88 -3.61
CA GLY A 240 -6.44 -19.25 -4.51
C GLY A 240 -5.86 -18.23 -5.49
N ALA A 241 -4.74 -17.57 -5.17
CA ALA A 241 -4.11 -16.64 -6.12
C ALA A 241 -3.52 -17.35 -7.34
N GLU A 242 -3.22 -18.64 -7.19
CA GLU A 242 -2.80 -19.55 -8.26
C GLU A 242 -3.93 -20.02 -9.17
N GLU A 243 -5.17 -19.85 -8.74
CA GLU A 243 -6.35 -20.21 -9.53
C GLU A 243 -6.92 -19.03 -10.32
N LEU A 244 -6.46 -17.80 -10.02
CA LEU A 244 -6.90 -16.60 -10.74
C LEU A 244 -6.72 -16.75 -12.25
N ASP A 245 -7.70 -16.27 -13.02
CA ASP A 245 -7.52 -16.14 -14.47
C ASP A 245 -6.33 -15.21 -14.77
N PRO A 246 -5.52 -15.47 -15.81
CA PRO A 246 -4.36 -14.65 -16.18
C PRO A 246 -4.77 -13.32 -16.85
N VAL A 247 -5.70 -12.59 -16.24
CA VAL A 247 -6.20 -11.29 -16.68
C VAL A 247 -5.47 -10.19 -15.92
N LYS A 248 -4.96 -9.19 -16.64
CA LYS A 248 -4.28 -8.05 -16.02
C LYS A 248 -5.22 -7.32 -15.06
N GLY A 249 -4.74 -7.08 -13.84
CA GLY A 249 -5.51 -6.41 -12.79
C GLY A 249 -6.49 -7.32 -12.06
N ARG A 250 -6.65 -8.60 -12.44
CA ARG A 250 -7.40 -9.57 -11.66
C ARG A 250 -6.64 -9.89 -10.37
N SER A 251 -7.32 -9.76 -9.24
CA SER A 251 -6.70 -9.96 -7.93
C SER A 251 -7.68 -10.50 -6.90
N ILE A 252 -7.13 -11.05 -5.82
CA ILE A 252 -7.85 -11.37 -4.59
C ILE A 252 -7.50 -10.31 -3.56
N TYR A 253 -8.52 -9.64 -3.03
CA TYR A 253 -8.39 -8.85 -1.80
C TYR A 253 -8.83 -9.69 -0.60
N LYS A 254 -8.07 -9.64 0.48
CA LYS A 254 -8.37 -10.35 1.72
C LYS A 254 -8.15 -9.44 2.92
N VAL A 255 -9.12 -9.40 3.80
CA VAL A 255 -9.00 -8.91 5.18
C VAL A 255 -9.52 -10.01 6.10
N ALA A 256 -10.83 -10.19 6.14
CA ALA A 256 -11.47 -11.35 6.75
C ALA A 256 -11.74 -12.44 5.71
N ASN A 257 -12.44 -12.09 4.62
CA ASN A 257 -12.79 -12.99 3.53
C ASN A 257 -12.02 -12.64 2.26
N LYS A 258 -11.79 -13.64 1.41
CA LYS A 258 -11.27 -13.44 0.05
C LYS A 258 -12.36 -12.89 -0.86
N ILE A 259 -12.05 -11.82 -1.58
CA ILE A 259 -12.89 -11.22 -2.61
C ILE A 259 -12.08 -11.17 -3.89
N GLU A 260 -12.48 -11.91 -4.90
CA GLU A 260 -11.92 -11.78 -6.24
C GLU A 260 -12.47 -10.51 -6.91
N MET A 261 -11.59 -9.63 -7.35
CA MET A 261 -11.93 -8.32 -7.89
C MET A 261 -11.03 -7.94 -9.07
N GLN A 262 -11.48 -6.94 -9.83
CA GLN A 262 -10.70 -6.31 -10.88
C GLN A 262 -10.18 -4.96 -10.40
N CYS A 263 -8.85 -4.81 -10.33
CA CYS A 263 -8.20 -3.54 -10.01
C CYS A 263 -8.36 -2.52 -11.15
N PRO A 264 -8.43 -1.22 -10.82
CA PRO A 264 -8.51 -0.17 -11.82
C PRO A 264 -7.17 -0.06 -12.58
N TYR A 265 -7.26 0.15 -13.88
CA TYR A 265 -6.12 0.43 -14.75
C TYR A 265 -5.80 1.93 -14.73
N ILE A 266 -4.54 2.23 -14.45
CA ILE A 266 -3.94 3.55 -14.54
C ILE A 266 -2.56 3.43 -15.17
N ASN A 267 -2.10 4.49 -15.83
CA ASN A 267 -0.75 4.61 -16.37
C ASN A 267 -0.20 6.01 -16.08
N ASP A 268 1.09 6.21 -16.36
CA ASP A 268 1.80 7.44 -15.97
C ASP A 268 1.16 8.69 -16.61
N LYS A 269 0.80 8.63 -17.89
CA LYS A 269 0.08 9.73 -18.57
C LYS A 269 -1.22 10.12 -17.87
N MET A 270 -1.99 9.14 -17.38
CA MET A 270 -3.20 9.42 -16.60
C MET A 270 -2.86 10.05 -15.25
N MET A 271 -1.85 9.54 -14.55
CA MET A 271 -1.39 10.09 -13.26
C MET A 271 -0.97 11.54 -13.40
N GLU A 272 -0.14 11.86 -14.41
CA GLU A 272 0.28 13.22 -14.69
C GLU A 272 -0.91 14.15 -14.99
N GLY A 273 -1.88 13.68 -15.78
CA GLY A 273 -3.12 14.43 -16.03
C GLY A 273 -3.83 14.81 -14.73
N TYR A 274 -4.04 13.83 -13.83
CA TYR A 274 -4.73 14.07 -12.57
C TYR A 274 -3.94 14.97 -11.61
N PHE A 275 -2.62 14.82 -11.51
CA PHE A 275 -1.79 15.67 -10.65
C PHE A 275 -1.71 17.11 -11.18
N ASN A 276 -1.69 17.30 -12.49
CA ASN A 276 -1.71 18.63 -13.10
C ASN A 276 -3.06 19.35 -12.90
N GLU A 277 -4.18 18.62 -13.00
CA GLU A 277 -5.51 19.16 -12.69
C GLU A 277 -5.60 19.59 -11.22
N GLN A 278 -5.14 18.74 -10.30
CA GLN A 278 -5.12 19.05 -8.87
C GLN A 278 -4.31 20.31 -8.52
N ASN A 279 -3.17 20.54 -9.19
CA ASN A 279 -2.36 21.74 -8.98
C ASN A 279 -3.02 23.01 -9.53
N ARG A 280 -3.87 22.92 -10.57
CA ARG A 280 -4.60 24.08 -11.11
C ARG A 280 -5.73 24.52 -10.19
N ASP A 281 -6.31 23.58 -9.45
CA ASP A 281 -7.38 23.84 -8.50
C ASP A 281 -6.86 24.30 -7.12
N ASP A 282 -5.54 24.41 -6.92
CA ASP A 282 -4.95 25.01 -5.72
C ASP A 282 -4.94 26.55 -5.88
N PRO A 283 -5.78 27.30 -5.13
CA PRO A 283 -5.84 28.75 -5.21
C PRO A 283 -4.55 29.45 -4.75
N ASN A 284 -3.56 28.73 -4.23
CA ASN A 284 -2.25 29.25 -3.84
C ASN A 284 -1.12 28.86 -4.82
N ALA A 285 -1.41 28.22 -5.95
CA ALA A 285 -0.41 27.90 -6.96
C ALA A 285 -0.08 29.13 -7.84
N ASN A 286 0.75 30.03 -7.32
CA ASN A 286 1.52 31.03 -8.07
C ASN A 286 2.88 31.23 -7.40
#